data_AF-L1J355-F1
#
_entry.id   AF-L1J355-F1
#
_cell.length_a   1.000
_cell.length_b   1.000
_cell.length_c   1.000
_cell.angle_alpha   90.00
_cell.angle_beta   90.00
_cell.angle_gamma   90.00
#
_symmetry.space_group_name_H-M   'P 1'
#
loop_
_entity.id
_entity.type
_entity.pdbx_description
1 polymer ?
#
loop_
_entity_poly.entity_id
_entity_poly.type
_entity_poly.pdbx_seq_one_letter_code
_entity_poly.pdbx_strand_id
1 'polypeptide(L)'
;MEGYDWCLDGNDEQEAFYFDMDGQLDMPSNPREHLDQIHSLAVQNYIHTHLQRRWWQKVCSSPEIGGFRQGRWHLIHPDSYFSILAFVVRRLVLAYTMIATPLMVAFYWKLEGCSNYPTIQADVFCDAFFLVDIVLHCFTGRNQVLDSWNPIPQNVLSLLRYFLWFTFLVHITACITWVIKLVSTPEEEVEDFLKRWICNNNHRCGSSIGYVPCPSCDDQFSLWHRYVLIIYFVNTIFTSVGFGDLSPRNSDERLFTIVTLYTGTIMFATILSEVENIIDYLREFSRRHAYRLQEGDPNL
;
A
#
# COMPACT_ATOMS: atom_id res chain seq x y z
N MET A 1 -16.43 56.23 -17.74
CA MET A 1 -16.52 54.75 -17.76
C MET A 1 -15.85 54.29 -16.46
N GLU A 2 -16.46 54.57 -15.30
CA GLU A 2 -17.50 53.75 -14.60
C GLU A 2 -16.91 52.36 -14.27
N GLY A 3 -16.74 51.94 -13.01
CA GLY A 3 -17.68 51.84 -11.87
C GLY A 3 -17.66 50.35 -11.48
N TYR A 4 -17.62 49.90 -10.22
CA TYR A 4 -18.42 50.33 -9.08
C TYR A 4 -17.72 50.06 -7.74
N ASP A 5 -17.87 51.05 -6.88
CA ASP A 5 -17.81 51.00 -5.43
C ASP A 5 -19.13 50.42 -4.90
N TRP A 6 -19.10 49.64 -3.82
CA TRP A 6 -20.26 49.43 -2.96
C TRP A 6 -19.81 49.53 -1.49
N CYS A 7 -20.09 50.71 -0.94
CA CYS A 7 -20.19 51.00 0.48
C CYS A 7 -21.10 50.00 1.20
N LEU A 8 -20.90 49.81 2.51
CA LEU A 8 -21.78 50.42 3.51
C LEU A 8 -21.16 50.32 4.91
N ASP A 9 -20.89 51.51 5.43
CA ASP A 9 -20.72 51.85 6.84
C ASP A 9 -22.08 51.74 7.55
N GLY A 10 -22.10 51.42 8.84
CA GLY A 10 -23.37 51.29 9.58
C GLY A 10 -23.20 50.79 11.01
N ASN A 11 -22.97 51.72 11.94
CA ASN A 11 -23.44 51.59 13.31
C ASN A 11 -24.96 51.37 13.29
N ASP A 12 -25.47 50.32 13.94
CA ASP A 12 -26.83 50.31 14.48
C ASP A 12 -26.91 49.37 15.70
N GLU A 13 -27.47 49.93 16.76
CA GLU A 13 -27.89 49.28 18.00
C GLU A 13 -29.18 48.47 17.78
N GLN A 14 -29.54 47.60 18.76
CA GLN A 14 -30.88 46.99 18.99
C GLN A 14 -31.25 45.84 18.02
N GLU A 15 -31.98 44.76 18.35
CA GLU A 15 -32.62 44.22 19.54
C GLU A 15 -33.04 42.76 19.19
N ALA A 16 -32.94 41.85 20.17
CA ALA A 16 -33.93 40.82 20.56
C ALA A 16 -34.62 39.90 19.52
N PHE A 17 -34.64 38.57 19.78
CA PHE A 17 -35.90 37.87 20.12
C PHE A 17 -35.69 36.45 20.68
N TYR A 18 -36.53 36.14 21.67
CA TYR A 18 -36.68 34.92 22.46
C TYR A 18 -37.18 33.71 21.65
N PHE A 19 -36.89 32.50 22.16
CA PHE A 19 -37.91 31.46 22.26
C PHE A 19 -37.80 30.77 23.63
N ASP A 20 -38.87 30.92 24.39
CA ASP A 20 -39.14 30.32 25.70
C ASP A 20 -39.74 28.92 25.51
N MET A 21 -39.44 28.01 26.44
CA MET A 21 -40.15 26.74 26.63
C MET A 21 -40.09 26.45 28.13
N ASP A 22 -41.14 26.91 28.81
CA ASP A 22 -41.50 26.57 30.18
C ASP A 22 -41.29 25.09 30.49
N GLY A 23 -40.33 24.81 31.37
CA GLY A 23 -40.09 23.53 32.01
C GLY A 23 -39.96 23.75 33.50
N GLN A 24 -41.11 23.78 34.17
CA GLN A 24 -41.26 23.93 35.61
C GLN A 24 -40.49 22.80 36.34
N LEU A 25 -39.41 23.16 37.04
CA LEU A 25 -38.68 22.24 37.94
C LEU A 25 -39.08 22.56 39.37
N ASP A 26 -39.93 21.71 39.94
CA ASP A 26 -40.20 21.66 41.37
C ASP A 26 -38.89 21.40 42.14
N MET A 27 -38.63 22.20 43.17
CA MET A 27 -37.43 22.12 44.00
C MET A 27 -37.49 20.93 44.97
N PRO A 28 -36.56 19.95 44.91
CA PRO A 28 -36.46 18.90 45.91
C PRO A 28 -35.65 19.34 47.14
N SER A 29 -35.99 18.79 48.29
CA SER A 29 -35.72 19.29 49.63
C SER A 29 -34.39 18.85 50.28
N ASN A 30 -33.33 18.51 49.53
CA ASN A 30 -32.08 18.05 50.17
C ASN A 30 -30.77 18.40 49.39
N PRO A 31 -29.88 19.24 49.96
CA PRO A 31 -28.69 19.75 49.26
C PRO A 31 -27.45 18.84 49.28
N ARG A 32 -27.44 17.69 49.96
CA ARG A 32 -26.20 16.87 50.14
C ARG A 32 -25.99 15.75 49.11
N GLU A 33 -27.03 15.20 48.49
CA GLU A 33 -26.87 14.17 47.43
C GLU A 33 -26.47 14.77 46.07
N HIS A 34 -26.66 16.08 45.88
CA HIS A 34 -26.49 16.76 44.60
C HIS A 34 -25.03 17.15 44.30
N LEU A 35 -24.18 17.31 45.33
CA LEU A 35 -22.79 17.75 45.14
C LEU A 35 -21.92 16.65 44.48
N ASP A 36 -22.15 15.39 44.85
CA ASP A 36 -21.40 14.24 44.32
C ASP A 36 -21.84 13.87 42.89
N GLN A 37 -23.12 14.07 42.55
CA GLN A 37 -23.61 13.92 41.17
C GLN A 37 -23.16 15.06 40.24
N ILE A 38 -23.15 16.32 40.72
CA ILE A 38 -22.64 17.46 39.93
C ILE A 38 -21.12 17.33 39.70
N HIS A 39 -20.34 16.94 40.72
CA HIS A 39 -18.90 16.78 40.56
C HIS A 39 -18.53 15.63 39.61
N SER A 40 -19.24 14.49 39.67
CA SER A 40 -18.97 13.38 38.74
C SER A 40 -19.32 13.71 37.29
N LEU A 41 -20.46 14.37 37.04
CA LEU A 41 -20.88 14.82 35.71
C LEU A 41 -20.00 15.96 35.16
N ALA A 42 -19.58 16.91 36.00
CA ALA A 42 -18.70 18.00 35.61
C ALA A 42 -17.30 17.51 35.25
N VAL A 43 -16.76 16.54 36.00
CA VAL A 43 -15.46 15.92 35.70
C VAL A 43 -15.54 15.07 34.43
N GLN A 44 -16.62 14.31 34.21
CA GLN A 44 -16.84 13.56 32.96
C GLN A 44 -16.95 14.50 31.75
N ASN A 45 -17.75 15.56 31.83
CA ASN A 45 -17.90 16.52 30.74
C ASN A 45 -16.63 17.33 30.50
N TYR A 46 -15.89 17.72 31.55
CA TYR A 46 -14.62 18.44 31.44
C TYR A 46 -13.53 17.58 30.80
N ILE A 47 -13.38 16.33 31.22
CA ILE A 47 -12.40 15.40 30.65
C ILE A 47 -12.74 15.12 29.18
N HIS A 48 -14.02 14.87 28.85
CA HIS A 48 -14.44 14.58 27.48
C HIS A 48 -14.23 15.78 26.54
N THR A 49 -14.62 16.99 26.96
CA THR A 49 -14.45 18.21 26.15
C THR A 49 -13.00 18.68 26.06
N HIS A 50 -12.18 18.55 27.11
CA HIS A 50 -10.76 18.94 27.05
C HIS A 50 -9.89 17.94 26.31
N LEU A 51 -10.09 16.63 26.48
CA LEU A 51 -9.35 15.62 25.72
C LEU A 51 -9.72 15.70 24.23
N GLN A 52 -11.00 15.88 23.90
CA GLN A 52 -11.41 16.12 22.52
C GLN A 52 -10.74 17.38 21.96
N ARG A 53 -10.83 18.54 22.64
CA ARG A 53 -10.23 19.78 22.13
C ARG A 53 -8.71 19.67 21.92
N ARG A 54 -7.97 19.03 22.82
CA ARG A 54 -6.52 18.85 22.69
C ARG A 54 -6.12 17.89 21.57
N TRP A 55 -6.88 16.82 21.39
CA TRP A 55 -6.66 15.87 20.31
C TRP A 55 -6.97 16.51 18.94
N TRP A 56 -8.11 17.21 18.84
CA TRP A 56 -8.53 17.91 17.63
C TRP A 56 -7.58 19.06 17.24
N GLN A 57 -7.05 19.79 18.22
CA GLN A 57 -6.02 20.79 17.94
C GLN A 57 -4.81 20.18 17.23
N LYS A 58 -4.33 19.01 17.66
CA LYS A 58 -3.21 18.32 16.99
C LYS A 58 -3.55 17.79 15.58
N VAL A 59 -4.80 17.43 15.34
CA VAL A 59 -5.29 16.93 14.04
C VAL A 59 -5.45 18.07 13.02
N CYS A 60 -5.86 19.25 13.47
CA CYS A 60 -6.13 20.40 12.61
C CYS A 60 -5.01 21.47 12.59
N SER A 61 -4.01 21.42 13.48
CA SER A 61 -2.94 22.42 13.52
C SER A 61 -1.83 22.14 12.51
N SER A 62 -1.56 23.12 11.66
CA SER A 62 -0.33 23.23 10.84
C SER A 62 0.84 23.77 11.71
N PRO A 63 2.12 23.52 11.37
CA PRO A 63 3.22 24.32 11.89
C PRO A 63 2.93 25.81 11.62
N GLU A 64 3.15 26.68 12.60
CA GLU A 64 2.73 28.09 12.54
C GLU A 64 3.30 28.83 11.32
N ILE A 65 2.50 28.94 10.26
CA ILE A 65 2.74 29.85 9.14
C ILE A 65 1.51 30.76 9.04
N GLY A 66 1.68 31.96 9.60
CA GLY A 66 0.88 33.19 9.43
C GLY A 66 -0.59 33.08 9.00
N GLY A 67 -1.49 33.41 9.94
CA GLY A 67 -2.56 34.39 9.67
C GLY A 67 -3.83 33.96 8.92
N PHE A 68 -4.16 32.67 8.78
CA PHE A 68 -5.45 32.27 8.22
C PHE A 68 -6.54 32.09 9.30
N ARG A 69 -7.67 32.80 9.17
CA ARG A 69 -8.88 32.60 9.99
C ARG A 69 -9.48 31.22 9.70
N GLN A 70 -9.66 30.41 10.75
CA GLN A 70 -10.28 29.09 10.69
C GLN A 70 -11.76 29.19 10.28
N GLY A 71 -12.10 28.58 9.14
CA GLY A 71 -13.49 28.32 8.74
C GLY A 71 -14.12 27.21 9.58
N ARG A 72 -15.41 27.32 9.85
CA ARG A 72 -16.18 26.44 10.74
C ARG A 72 -16.62 25.14 10.07
N TRP A 73 -15.71 24.32 9.52
CA TRP A 73 -15.98 22.92 9.13
C TRP A 73 -14.72 22.06 9.21
N HIS A 74 -14.88 20.80 9.60
CA HIS A 74 -13.84 19.80 9.91
C HIS A 74 -12.96 19.45 8.68
N LEU A 75 -11.89 20.20 8.47
CA LEU A 75 -10.89 19.94 7.43
C LEU A 75 -9.55 19.56 8.08
N ILE A 76 -9.00 18.41 7.72
CA ILE A 76 -7.71 17.91 8.18
C ILE A 76 -6.62 18.55 7.32
N HIS A 77 -5.62 19.14 7.97
CA HIS A 77 -4.49 19.73 7.27
C HIS A 77 -3.58 18.62 6.71
N PRO A 78 -3.16 18.67 5.43
CA PRO A 78 -2.31 17.63 4.83
C PRO A 78 -0.93 17.53 5.47
N ASP A 79 -0.37 18.63 5.95
CA ASP A 79 0.96 18.64 6.60
C ASP A 79 0.88 18.30 8.10
N SER A 80 -0.30 17.93 8.61
CA SER A 80 -0.43 17.48 10.00
C SER A 80 0.27 16.12 10.19
N TYR A 81 0.81 15.89 11.39
CA TYR A 81 1.42 14.61 11.75
C TYR A 81 0.47 13.42 11.57
N PHE A 82 -0.84 13.63 11.78
CA PHE A 82 -1.87 12.62 11.57
C PHE A 82 -1.96 12.20 10.09
N SER A 83 -2.02 13.17 9.17
CA SER A 83 -2.10 12.91 7.72
C SER A 83 -0.85 12.18 7.21
N ILE A 84 0.34 12.55 7.69
CA ILE A 84 1.60 11.88 7.33
C ILE A 84 1.62 10.43 7.85
N LEU A 85 1.20 10.20 9.10
CA LEU A 85 1.12 8.85 9.67
C LEU A 85 0.10 7.99 8.92
N ALA A 86 -1.09 8.53 8.65
CA ALA A 86 -2.14 7.86 7.88
C ALA A 86 -1.65 7.49 6.46
N PHE A 87 -0.88 8.35 5.82
CA PHE A 87 -0.25 8.07 4.53
C PHE A 87 0.75 6.91 4.59
N VAL A 88 1.61 6.85 5.61
CA VAL A 88 2.56 5.74 5.79
C VAL A 88 1.82 4.44 6.06
N VAL A 89 0.85 4.43 6.98
CA VAL A 89 0.05 3.24 7.30
C VAL A 89 -0.69 2.74 6.07
N ARG A 90 -1.34 3.63 5.32
CA ARG A 90 -2.03 3.28 4.07
C ARG A 90 -1.11 2.61 3.06
N ARG A 91 0.12 3.11 2.88
CA ARG A 91 1.11 2.49 1.99
C ARG A 91 1.51 1.08 2.45
N LEU A 92 1.62 0.85 3.76
CA LEU A 92 1.91 -0.47 4.30
C LEU A 92 0.74 -1.46 4.09
N VAL A 93 -0.49 -1.02 4.33
CA VAL A 93 -1.69 -1.83 4.09
C VAL A 93 -1.84 -2.16 2.60
N LEU A 94 -1.58 -1.19 1.71
CA LEU A 94 -1.56 -1.44 0.26
C LEU A 94 -0.48 -2.45 -0.15
N ALA A 95 0.73 -2.35 0.42
CA ALA A 95 1.80 -3.29 0.15
C ALA A 95 1.43 -4.72 0.58
N TYR A 96 0.72 -4.87 1.71
CA TYR A 96 0.16 -6.15 2.13
C TYR A 96 -0.84 -6.69 1.10
N THR A 97 -1.83 -5.90 0.68
CA THR A 97 -2.84 -6.36 -0.29
C THR A 97 -2.22 -6.70 -1.65
N MET A 98 -1.19 -5.97 -2.08
CA MET A 98 -0.48 -6.23 -3.33
C MET A 98 0.20 -7.61 -3.36
N ILE A 99 0.59 -8.15 -2.20
CA ILE A 99 1.25 -9.46 -2.11
C ILE A 99 0.24 -10.56 -1.73
N ALA A 100 -0.65 -10.27 -0.77
CA ALA A 100 -1.58 -11.26 -0.25
C ALA A 100 -2.68 -11.60 -1.25
N THR A 101 -3.32 -10.59 -1.88
CA THR A 101 -4.51 -10.83 -2.71
C THR A 101 -4.23 -11.72 -3.93
N PRO A 102 -3.18 -11.49 -4.75
CA PRO A 102 -2.88 -12.38 -5.87
C PRO A 102 -2.52 -13.81 -5.42
N LEU A 103 -1.79 -13.92 -4.31
CA LEU A 103 -1.40 -15.22 -3.72
C LEU A 103 -2.64 -16.02 -3.28
N MET A 104 -3.58 -15.37 -2.59
CA MET A 104 -4.81 -16.00 -2.11
C MET A 104 -5.67 -16.48 -3.27
N VAL A 105 -5.84 -15.64 -4.29
CA VAL A 105 -6.60 -16.00 -5.50
C VAL A 105 -5.95 -17.15 -6.25
N ALA A 106 -4.62 -17.17 -6.38
CA ALA A 106 -3.95 -18.20 -7.17
C ALA A 106 -3.83 -19.54 -6.44
N PHE A 107 -3.49 -19.54 -5.15
CA PHE A 107 -3.10 -20.76 -4.43
C PHE A 107 -4.16 -21.30 -3.48
N TYR A 108 -5.10 -20.46 -3.04
CA TYR A 108 -6.08 -20.84 -2.03
C TYR A 108 -7.52 -20.95 -2.57
N TRP A 109 -7.77 -20.67 -3.85
CA TRP A 109 -9.12 -20.67 -4.45
C TRP A 109 -9.90 -21.98 -4.28
N LYS A 110 -9.20 -23.13 -4.25
CA LYS A 110 -9.81 -24.46 -4.13
C LYS A 110 -9.85 -25.04 -2.70
N LEU A 111 -9.41 -24.31 -1.66
CA LEU A 111 -9.53 -24.84 -0.30
C LEU A 111 -11.01 -24.96 0.08
N GLU A 112 -11.43 -26.16 0.48
CA GLU A 112 -12.78 -26.41 0.97
C GLU A 112 -12.98 -25.71 2.32
N GLY A 113 -14.03 -24.88 2.41
CA GLY A 113 -14.46 -24.20 3.64
C GLY A 113 -13.98 -22.75 3.78
N CYS A 114 -14.93 -21.82 3.95
CA CYS A 114 -14.66 -20.39 4.11
C CYS A 114 -13.87 -20.03 5.39
N SER A 115 -13.76 -20.94 6.36
CA SER A 115 -13.04 -20.74 7.62
C SER A 115 -11.54 -21.08 7.57
N ASN A 116 -11.07 -21.66 6.46
CA ASN A 116 -9.70 -22.20 6.36
C ASN A 116 -8.72 -21.23 5.68
N TYR A 117 -9.16 -20.02 5.33
CA TYR A 117 -8.26 -19.00 4.76
C TYR A 117 -7.41 -18.36 5.87
N PRO A 118 -6.07 -18.46 5.83
CA PRO A 118 -5.21 -17.92 6.89
C PRO A 118 -5.26 -16.38 7.01
N THR A 119 -5.69 -15.67 5.95
CA THR A 119 -5.69 -14.21 5.90
C THR A 119 -7.06 -13.56 6.10
N ILE A 120 -8.12 -14.32 6.35
CA ILE A 120 -9.50 -13.77 6.34
C ILE A 120 -9.70 -12.60 7.31
N GLN A 121 -9.11 -12.66 8.50
CA GLN A 121 -9.18 -11.58 9.48
C GLN A 121 -8.45 -10.32 9.00
N ALA A 122 -7.31 -10.50 8.33
CA ALA A 122 -6.53 -9.42 7.78
C ALA A 122 -7.20 -8.78 6.56
N ASP A 123 -7.84 -9.58 5.70
CA ASP A 123 -8.59 -9.09 4.54
C ASP A 123 -9.78 -8.22 4.97
N VAL A 124 -10.59 -8.70 5.93
CA VAL A 124 -11.70 -7.92 6.53
C VAL A 124 -11.21 -6.63 7.19
N PHE A 125 -10.07 -6.69 7.88
CA PHE A 125 -9.44 -5.51 8.46
C PHE A 125 -9.02 -4.49 7.39
N CYS A 126 -8.38 -4.95 6.29
CA CYS A 126 -7.94 -4.09 5.20
C CYS A 126 -9.14 -3.40 4.54
N ASP A 127 -10.22 -4.13 4.28
CA ASP A 127 -11.43 -3.57 3.69
C ASP A 127 -12.05 -2.48 4.57
N ALA A 128 -12.19 -2.76 5.89
CA ALA A 128 -12.68 -1.77 6.83
C ALA A 128 -11.75 -0.54 6.92
N PHE A 129 -10.44 -0.75 6.93
CA PHE A 129 -9.45 0.32 6.93
C PHE A 129 -9.56 1.20 5.69
N PHE A 130 -9.68 0.62 4.49
CA PHE A 130 -9.81 1.39 3.26
C PHE A 130 -11.13 2.14 3.16
N LEU A 131 -12.23 1.59 3.68
CA LEU A 131 -13.50 2.31 3.77
C LEU A 131 -13.37 3.56 4.65
N VAL A 132 -12.72 3.44 5.81
CA VAL A 132 -12.44 4.59 6.68
C VAL A 132 -11.50 5.58 6.01
N ASP A 133 -10.45 5.09 5.33
CA ASP A 133 -9.49 5.94 4.62
C ASP A 133 -10.14 6.75 3.50
N ILE A 134 -11.08 6.15 2.75
CA ILE A 134 -11.87 6.86 1.73
C ILE A 134 -12.64 8.02 2.35
N VAL A 135 -13.31 7.79 3.49
CA VAL A 135 -14.05 8.85 4.20
C VAL A 135 -13.10 9.93 4.70
N LEU A 136 -11.96 9.57 5.30
CA LEU A 136 -10.95 10.52 5.76
C LEU A 136 -10.36 11.34 4.60
N HIS A 137 -10.24 10.74 3.42
CA HIS A 137 -9.76 11.44 2.23
C HIS A 137 -10.69 12.57 1.79
N CYS A 138 -12.01 12.44 2.01
CA CYS A 138 -12.97 13.51 1.73
C CYS A 138 -12.80 14.74 2.64
N PHE A 139 -12.18 14.55 3.81
CA PHE A 139 -11.96 15.62 4.80
C PHE A 139 -10.50 16.09 4.85
N THR A 140 -9.61 15.56 4.01
CA THR A 140 -8.20 15.96 3.98
C THR A 140 -7.97 17.01 2.90
N GLY A 141 -7.39 18.16 3.26
CA GLY A 141 -7.01 19.19 2.30
C GLY A 141 -5.90 18.73 1.36
N ARG A 142 -5.81 19.31 0.16
CA ARG A 142 -4.74 19.01 -0.82
C ARG A 142 -3.80 20.22 -0.92
N ASN A 143 -2.53 20.03 -0.59
CA ASN A 143 -1.49 21.06 -0.78
C ASN A 143 -0.71 20.76 -2.06
N GLN A 144 -0.92 21.56 -3.13
CA GLN A 144 -0.20 21.42 -4.41
C GLN A 144 1.33 21.61 -4.26
N VAL A 145 1.78 22.29 -3.21
CA VAL A 145 3.20 22.53 -2.94
C VAL A 145 3.90 21.27 -2.43
N LEU A 146 3.23 20.42 -1.63
CA LEU A 146 3.86 19.20 -1.09
C LEU A 146 4.01 18.09 -2.14
N ASP A 147 3.16 18.09 -3.17
CA ASP A 147 3.29 17.16 -4.31
C ASP A 147 4.59 17.38 -5.10
N SER A 148 5.21 18.58 -5.00
CA SER A 148 6.53 18.84 -5.61
C SER A 148 7.71 18.52 -4.70
N TRP A 149 7.48 18.26 -3.41
CA TRP A 149 8.54 17.88 -2.48
C TRP A 149 8.84 16.39 -2.64
N ASN A 150 9.86 16.09 -3.45
CA ASN A 150 10.58 14.81 -3.36
C ASN A 150 11.86 15.06 -2.52
N PRO A 151 11.81 14.88 -1.18
CA PRO A 151 12.90 15.26 -0.28
C PRO A 151 14.11 14.33 -0.36
N ILE A 152 14.12 13.37 -1.28
CA ILE A 152 15.14 12.33 -1.34
C ILE A 152 15.85 12.41 -2.69
N PRO A 153 17.20 12.45 -2.72
CA PRO A 153 17.95 12.49 -3.97
C PRO A 153 17.46 11.37 -4.89
N GLN A 154 16.92 11.78 -6.04
CA GLN A 154 16.12 10.93 -6.92
C GLN A 154 16.87 9.67 -7.33
N ASN A 155 18.19 9.70 -7.37
CA ASN A 155 19.01 8.77 -8.12
C ASN A 155 19.13 7.40 -7.41
N VAL A 156 19.34 7.37 -6.09
CA VAL A 156 19.60 6.11 -5.35
C VAL A 156 18.31 5.42 -4.91
N LEU A 157 17.28 6.18 -4.50
CA LEU A 157 15.97 5.59 -4.21
C LEU A 157 15.20 5.18 -5.46
N SER A 158 15.52 5.73 -6.64
CA SER A 158 14.88 5.30 -7.88
C SER A 158 15.15 3.84 -8.17
N LEU A 159 16.40 3.37 -8.05
CA LEU A 159 16.71 1.96 -8.33
C LEU A 159 15.96 1.02 -7.39
N LEU A 160 15.89 1.33 -6.09
CA LEU A 160 15.11 0.56 -5.14
C LEU A 160 13.61 0.54 -5.51
N ARG A 161 13.05 1.69 -5.90
CA ARG A 161 11.65 1.79 -6.35
C ARG A 161 11.39 0.90 -7.56
N TYR A 162 12.25 0.94 -8.58
CA TYR A 162 12.11 0.09 -9.76
C TYR A 162 12.32 -1.40 -9.44
N PHE A 163 13.23 -1.74 -8.53
CA PHE A 163 13.44 -3.12 -8.07
C PHE A 163 12.22 -3.69 -7.33
N LEU A 164 11.61 -2.90 -6.43
CA LEU A 164 10.38 -3.28 -5.74
C LEU A 164 9.22 -3.46 -6.74
N TRP A 165 9.13 -2.58 -7.73
CA TRP A 165 8.12 -2.69 -8.77
C TRP A 165 8.33 -3.91 -9.68
N PHE A 166 9.58 -4.20 -10.06
CA PHE A 166 9.95 -5.42 -10.77
C PHE A 166 9.54 -6.68 -9.99
N THR A 167 9.88 -6.74 -8.70
CA THR A 167 9.53 -7.88 -7.83
C THR A 167 8.01 -8.07 -7.75
N PHE A 168 7.26 -6.97 -7.66
CA PHE A 168 5.80 -7.02 -7.68
C PHE A 168 5.23 -7.53 -9.02
N LEU A 169 5.79 -7.09 -10.15
CA LEU A 169 5.38 -7.58 -11.47
C LEU A 169 5.68 -9.07 -11.67
N VAL A 170 6.82 -9.55 -11.20
CA VAL A 170 7.13 -10.98 -11.18
C VAL A 170 6.11 -11.73 -10.33
N HIS A 171 5.79 -11.23 -9.13
CA HIS A 171 4.81 -11.86 -8.25
C HIS A 171 3.42 -11.97 -8.89
N ILE A 172 2.89 -10.89 -9.47
CA ILE A 172 1.54 -10.90 -10.05
C ILE A 172 1.48 -11.78 -11.31
N THR A 173 2.49 -11.72 -12.18
CA THR A 173 2.54 -12.57 -13.39
C THR A 173 2.73 -14.05 -13.03
N ALA A 174 3.46 -14.36 -11.96
CA ALA A 174 3.58 -15.73 -11.44
C ALA A 174 2.24 -16.25 -10.91
N CYS A 175 1.50 -15.44 -10.15
CA CYS A 175 0.16 -15.80 -9.69
C CYS A 175 -0.81 -16.03 -10.87
N ILE A 176 -0.80 -15.15 -11.88
CA ILE A 176 -1.62 -15.31 -13.08
C ILE A 176 -1.23 -16.58 -13.87
N THR A 177 0.06 -16.84 -14.03
CA THR A 177 0.54 -18.06 -14.72
C THR A 177 0.04 -19.32 -14.02
N TRP A 178 0.08 -19.33 -12.69
CA TRP A 178 -0.44 -20.45 -11.90
C TRP A 178 -1.95 -20.62 -12.07
N VAL A 179 -2.72 -19.52 -12.04
CA VAL A 179 -4.17 -19.57 -12.31
C VAL A 179 -4.45 -20.12 -13.70
N ILE A 180 -3.74 -19.64 -14.73
CA ILE A 180 -3.89 -20.16 -16.10
C ILE A 180 -3.59 -21.65 -16.13
N LYS A 181 -2.50 -22.10 -15.48
CA LYS A 181 -2.15 -23.52 -15.41
C LYS A 181 -3.27 -24.38 -14.84
N LEU A 182 -3.93 -23.91 -13.77
CA LEU A 182 -5.03 -24.59 -13.11
C LEU A 182 -6.33 -24.61 -13.94
N VAL A 183 -6.56 -23.58 -14.75
CA VAL A 183 -7.78 -23.45 -15.57
C VAL A 183 -7.64 -24.13 -16.93
N SER A 184 -6.45 -24.06 -17.54
CA SER A 184 -6.19 -24.58 -18.89
C SER A 184 -5.80 -26.05 -18.92
N THR A 185 -5.52 -26.67 -17.77
CA THR A 185 -5.01 -28.04 -17.68
C THR A 185 -5.86 -28.83 -16.69
N PRO A 186 -6.27 -30.07 -17.00
CA PRO A 186 -6.98 -30.91 -16.03
C PRO A 186 -6.09 -31.21 -14.82
N GLU A 187 -6.72 -31.36 -13.65
CA GLU A 187 -6.03 -31.46 -12.36
C GLU A 187 -5.05 -32.64 -12.29
N GLU A 188 -5.42 -33.78 -12.87
CA GLU A 188 -4.56 -34.97 -12.97
C GLU A 188 -3.25 -34.67 -13.73
N GLU A 189 -3.31 -33.92 -14.83
CA GLU A 189 -2.12 -33.55 -15.59
C GLU A 189 -1.23 -32.53 -14.85
N VAL A 190 -1.82 -31.65 -14.04
CA VAL A 190 -1.07 -30.72 -13.19
C VAL A 190 -0.33 -31.47 -12.09
N GLU A 191 -0.97 -32.43 -11.44
CA GLU A 191 -0.31 -33.31 -10.47
C GLU A 191 0.81 -34.12 -11.10
N ASP A 192 0.58 -34.68 -12.28
CA ASP A 192 1.59 -35.41 -13.05
C ASP A 192 2.78 -34.52 -13.40
N PHE A 193 2.53 -33.28 -13.83
CA PHE A 193 3.57 -32.29 -14.08
C PHE A 193 4.41 -32.02 -12.83
N LEU A 194 3.74 -31.79 -11.69
CA LEU A 194 4.41 -31.54 -10.41
C LEU A 194 5.25 -32.76 -9.97
N LYS A 195 4.69 -33.97 -10.01
CA LYS A 195 5.38 -35.23 -9.69
C LYS A 195 6.63 -35.40 -10.55
N ARG A 196 6.52 -35.20 -11.88
CA ARG A 196 7.66 -35.28 -12.81
C ARG A 196 8.75 -34.26 -12.46
N TRP A 197 8.40 -33.03 -12.09
CA TRP A 197 9.37 -32.00 -11.70
C TRP A 197 10.23 -32.43 -10.50
N ILE A 198 9.62 -32.99 -9.45
CA ILE A 198 10.38 -33.46 -8.28
C ILE A 198 11.19 -34.71 -8.63
N CYS A 199 10.60 -35.73 -9.24
CA CYS A 199 11.33 -36.97 -9.48
C CYS A 199 12.54 -36.75 -10.41
N ASN A 200 12.51 -35.75 -11.30
CA ASN A 200 13.64 -35.36 -12.14
C ASN A 200 14.73 -34.59 -11.36
N ASN A 201 14.37 -33.73 -10.40
CA ASN A 201 15.32 -32.89 -9.66
C ASN A 201 15.87 -33.54 -8.38
N ASN A 202 15.17 -34.50 -7.77
CA ASN A 202 15.52 -35.08 -6.46
C ASN A 202 16.28 -36.42 -6.54
N HIS A 203 16.75 -36.82 -7.72
CA HIS A 203 17.73 -37.89 -7.98
C HIS A 203 17.71 -39.10 -7.01
N ARG A 204 16.61 -39.88 -7.01
CA ARG A 204 16.61 -41.32 -6.65
C ARG A 204 15.59 -42.16 -7.45
N CYS A 205 15.30 -41.79 -8.69
CA CYS A 205 14.71 -42.73 -9.65
C CYS A 205 15.80 -43.17 -10.62
N GLY A 206 16.71 -44.00 -10.12
CA GLY A 206 17.76 -44.61 -10.93
C GLY A 206 17.15 -45.51 -11.99
N SER A 207 17.49 -45.23 -13.25
CA SER A 207 17.28 -46.09 -14.40
C SER A 207 17.86 -47.48 -14.18
N SER A 208 17.01 -48.51 -14.20
CA SER A 208 17.37 -49.85 -14.67
C SER A 208 16.09 -50.62 -15.00
N ILE A 209 15.88 -50.87 -16.28
CA ILE A 209 15.04 -51.93 -16.89
C ILE A 209 13.95 -52.46 -15.94
N GLY A 210 12.78 -51.80 -15.93
CA GLY A 210 11.62 -52.18 -15.15
C GLY A 210 10.96 -50.97 -14.51
N TYR A 211 9.64 -50.87 -14.64
CA TYR A 211 8.81 -49.90 -13.92
C TYR A 211 8.95 -50.15 -12.41
N VAL A 212 9.88 -49.45 -11.74
CA VAL A 212 9.93 -49.40 -10.28
C VAL A 212 9.18 -48.14 -9.85
N PRO A 213 8.04 -48.25 -9.14
CA PRO A 213 7.33 -47.10 -8.60
C PRO A 213 8.23 -46.39 -7.57
N CYS A 214 8.38 -45.07 -7.67
CA CYS A 214 9.09 -44.28 -6.68
C CYS A 214 8.21 -44.06 -5.45
N PRO A 215 8.50 -44.66 -4.27
CA PRO A 215 7.67 -44.49 -3.09
C PRO A 215 7.82 -43.10 -2.45
N SER A 216 8.85 -42.34 -2.85
CA SER A 216 9.22 -41.05 -2.28
C SER A 216 8.76 -39.83 -3.09
N CYS A 217 7.97 -40.03 -4.16
CA CYS A 217 7.32 -38.92 -4.89
C CYS A 217 5.86 -38.71 -4.45
N ASP A 218 5.43 -39.31 -3.33
CA ASP A 218 4.06 -39.22 -2.78
C ASP A 218 3.90 -38.09 -1.73
N ASP A 219 4.93 -37.25 -1.54
CA ASP A 219 4.82 -36.07 -0.69
C ASP A 219 3.84 -35.07 -1.31
N GLN A 220 2.78 -34.75 -0.57
CA GLN A 220 1.82 -33.72 -0.97
C GLN A 220 2.55 -32.38 -1.18
N PHE A 221 2.45 -31.82 -2.39
CA PHE A 221 3.05 -30.53 -2.73
C PHE A 221 2.55 -29.43 -1.80
N SER A 222 3.40 -28.95 -0.90
CA SER A 222 3.07 -27.76 -0.11
C SER A 222 2.87 -26.55 -1.02
N LEU A 223 1.96 -25.66 -0.64
CA LEU A 223 1.65 -24.45 -1.41
C LEU A 223 2.91 -23.59 -1.65
N TRP A 224 3.83 -23.60 -0.70
CA TRP A 224 5.13 -22.92 -0.82
C TRP A 224 5.95 -23.43 -2.01
N HIS A 225 6.03 -24.75 -2.21
CA HIS A 225 6.78 -25.31 -3.34
C HIS A 225 6.17 -24.91 -4.69
N ARG A 226 4.83 -24.91 -4.79
CA ARG A 226 4.11 -24.49 -6.01
C ARG A 226 4.38 -23.01 -6.32
N TYR A 227 4.38 -22.16 -5.29
CA TYR A 227 4.67 -20.74 -5.42
C TYR A 227 6.11 -20.47 -5.86
N VAL A 228 7.10 -21.13 -5.22
CA VAL A 228 8.51 -20.99 -5.59
C VAL A 228 8.75 -21.47 -7.02
N LEU A 229 8.13 -22.58 -7.44
CA LEU A 229 8.24 -23.11 -8.80
C LEU A 229 7.77 -22.12 -9.86
N ILE A 230 6.59 -21.50 -9.67
CA ILE A 230 6.04 -20.59 -10.66
C ILE A 230 6.77 -19.24 -10.68
N ILE A 231 7.23 -18.75 -9.53
CA ILE A 231 8.08 -17.56 -9.48
C ILE A 231 9.43 -17.82 -10.15
N TYR A 232 10.00 -19.01 -9.97
CA TYR A 232 11.19 -19.42 -10.70
C TYR A 232 10.95 -19.37 -12.21
N PHE A 233 9.88 -20.01 -12.70
CA PHE A 233 9.53 -19.97 -14.13
C PHE A 233 9.42 -18.54 -14.66
N VAL A 234 8.62 -17.69 -14.01
CA VAL A 234 8.43 -16.30 -14.43
C VAL A 234 9.73 -15.50 -14.38
N ASN A 235 10.54 -15.67 -13.34
CA ASN A 235 11.86 -15.01 -13.27
C ASN A 235 12.75 -15.41 -14.45
N THR A 236 12.76 -16.68 -14.86
CA THR A 236 13.56 -17.11 -16.02
C THR A 236 13.13 -16.47 -17.33
N ILE A 237 11.84 -16.12 -17.46
CA ILE A 237 11.29 -15.37 -18.59
C ILE A 237 11.68 -13.89 -18.49
N PHE A 238 11.43 -13.25 -17.34
CA PHE A 238 11.72 -11.82 -17.12
C PHE A 238 13.21 -11.49 -17.24
N THR A 239 14.07 -12.41 -16.82
CA THR A 239 15.53 -12.27 -16.94
C THR A 239 16.08 -12.74 -18.29
N SER A 240 15.22 -13.23 -19.19
CA SER A 240 15.58 -13.79 -20.50
C SER A 240 16.58 -14.96 -20.46
N VAL A 241 16.76 -15.60 -19.30
CA VAL A 241 17.68 -16.74 -19.13
C VAL A 241 17.11 -18.01 -19.77
N GLY A 242 15.83 -18.32 -19.52
CA GLY A 242 15.11 -19.41 -20.17
C GLY A 242 15.80 -20.78 -20.13
N PHE A 243 15.96 -21.38 -18.95
CA PHE A 243 16.62 -22.69 -18.79
C PHE A 243 15.96 -23.85 -19.56
N GLY A 244 14.67 -23.71 -19.93
CA GLY A 244 13.95 -24.67 -20.78
C GLY A 244 13.46 -25.93 -20.05
N ASP A 245 13.67 -25.99 -18.75
CA ASP A 245 13.18 -27.02 -17.83
C ASP A 245 11.68 -26.93 -17.57
N LEU A 246 11.13 -25.71 -17.63
CA LEU A 246 9.71 -25.40 -17.61
C LEU A 246 9.30 -24.74 -18.93
N SER A 247 8.24 -25.25 -19.54
CA SER A 247 7.74 -24.71 -20.81
C SER A 247 6.21 -24.81 -20.91
N PRO A 248 5.56 -23.82 -21.55
CA PRO A 248 4.12 -23.83 -21.75
C PRO A 248 3.71 -24.95 -22.72
N ARG A 249 2.79 -25.81 -22.27
CA ARG A 249 2.33 -26.95 -23.08
C ARG A 249 1.13 -26.60 -23.95
N ASN A 250 0.19 -25.84 -23.39
CA ASN A 250 -1.09 -25.52 -24.00
C ASN A 250 -1.04 -24.20 -24.77
N SER A 251 -1.96 -24.00 -25.73
CA SER A 251 -2.04 -22.75 -26.50
C SER A 251 -2.25 -21.53 -25.61
N ASP A 252 -3.07 -21.66 -24.56
CA ASP A 252 -3.35 -20.58 -23.61
C ASP A 252 -2.10 -20.20 -22.80
N GLU A 253 -1.38 -21.21 -22.29
CA GLU A 253 -0.11 -21.02 -21.59
C GLU A 253 0.93 -20.36 -22.50
N ARG A 254 1.00 -20.77 -23.77
CA ARG A 254 1.93 -20.21 -24.76
C ARG A 254 1.61 -18.74 -25.05
N LEU A 255 0.34 -18.42 -25.26
CA LEU A 255 -0.10 -17.05 -25.51
C LEU A 255 0.26 -16.13 -24.34
N PHE A 256 -0.02 -16.56 -23.11
CA PHE A 256 0.34 -15.79 -21.92
C PHE A 256 1.85 -15.65 -21.73
N THR A 257 2.61 -16.71 -22.03
CA THR A 257 4.09 -16.67 -21.98
C THR A 257 4.65 -15.64 -22.96
N ILE A 258 4.10 -15.51 -24.17
CA ILE A 258 4.50 -14.48 -25.14
C ILE A 258 4.26 -13.07 -24.59
N VAL A 259 3.09 -12.81 -23.99
CA VAL A 259 2.78 -11.52 -23.36
C VAL A 259 3.73 -11.22 -22.19
N THR A 260 4.03 -12.24 -21.38
CA THR A 260 4.96 -12.15 -20.26
C THR A 260 6.38 -11.85 -20.73
N LEU A 261 6.81 -12.45 -21.86
CA LEU A 261 8.10 -12.17 -22.48
C LEU A 261 8.22 -10.69 -22.90
N TYR A 262 7.22 -10.16 -23.61
CA TYR A 262 7.22 -8.74 -23.99
C TYR A 262 7.25 -7.83 -22.77
N THR A 263 6.44 -8.13 -21.75
CA THR A 263 6.43 -7.37 -20.50
C THR A 263 7.80 -7.39 -19.82
N GLY A 264 8.43 -8.57 -19.72
CA GLY A 264 9.78 -8.74 -19.16
C GLY A 264 10.85 -7.95 -19.92
N THR A 265 10.81 -7.96 -21.27
CA THR A 265 11.76 -7.20 -22.08
C THR A 265 11.65 -5.68 -21.88
N ILE A 266 10.42 -5.15 -21.80
CA ILE A 266 10.18 -3.73 -21.51
C ILE A 266 10.70 -3.39 -20.12
N MET A 267 10.41 -4.23 -19.13
CA MET A 267 10.88 -4.05 -17.76
C MET A 267 12.40 -4.04 -17.66
N PHE A 268 13.07 -5.00 -18.27
CA PHE A 268 14.53 -5.07 -18.27
C PHE A 268 15.16 -3.83 -18.93
N ALA A 269 14.59 -3.37 -20.06
CA ALA A 269 15.03 -2.14 -20.71
C ALA A 269 14.86 -0.90 -19.81
N THR A 270 13.75 -0.78 -19.07
CA THR A 270 13.55 0.34 -18.14
C THR A 270 14.56 0.35 -17.00
N ILE A 271 14.88 -0.82 -16.42
CA ILE A 271 15.88 -0.92 -15.35
C ILE A 271 17.27 -0.52 -15.87
N LEU A 272 17.64 -0.99 -17.07
CA LEU A 272 18.90 -0.61 -17.70
C LEU A 272 19.00 0.90 -17.93
N SER A 273 17.95 1.53 -18.45
CA SER A 273 17.92 2.98 -18.66
C SER A 273 18.11 3.77 -17.36
N GLU A 274 17.53 3.31 -16.26
CA GLU A 274 17.70 3.94 -14.94
C GLU A 274 19.11 3.77 -14.38
N VAL A 275 19.74 2.61 -14.61
CA VAL A 275 21.14 2.39 -14.26
C VAL A 275 22.07 3.31 -15.07
N GLU A 276 21.81 3.50 -16.37
CA GLU A 276 22.55 4.44 -17.22
C GLU A 276 22.45 5.87 -16.68
N ASN A 277 21.24 6.33 -16.31
CA ASN A 277 21.03 7.66 -15.72
C ASN A 277 21.85 7.86 -14.43
N ILE A 278 21.92 6.83 -13.58
CA ILE A 278 22.71 6.87 -12.33
C ILE A 278 24.21 6.93 -12.65
N ILE A 279 24.67 6.14 -13.63
CA ILE A 279 26.08 6.13 -14.05
C ILE A 279 26.47 7.51 -14.59
N ASP A 280 25.64 8.12 -15.41
CA ASP A 280 25.91 9.45 -15.96
C ASP A 280 25.95 10.53 -14.88
N TYR A 281 25.05 10.44 -13.89
CA TYR A 281 25.11 11.28 -12.70
C TYR A 281 26.43 11.12 -11.93
N LEU A 282 26.89 9.89 -11.70
CA LEU A 282 28.13 9.61 -10.97
C LEU A 282 29.36 10.11 -11.74
N ARG A 283 29.38 9.95 -13.08
CA ARG A 283 30.45 10.46 -13.95
C ARG A 283 30.54 11.98 -13.88
N GLU A 284 29.40 12.67 -13.93
CA GLU A 284 29.34 14.13 -13.83
C GLU A 284 29.78 14.61 -12.43
N PHE A 285 29.35 13.92 -11.37
CA PHE A 285 29.82 14.20 -10.01
C PHE A 285 31.34 14.06 -9.87
N SER A 286 31.90 12.96 -10.37
CA SER A 286 33.36 12.72 -10.36
C SER A 286 34.11 13.80 -11.13
N ARG A 287 33.60 14.22 -12.28
CA ARG A 287 34.21 15.27 -13.11
C ARG A 287 34.21 16.62 -12.40
N ARG A 288 33.09 17.01 -11.79
CA ARG A 288 33.01 18.26 -10.99
C ARG A 288 33.92 18.25 -9.78
N HIS A 289 34.08 17.10 -9.14
CA HIS A 289 35.02 16.97 -8.02
C HIS A 289 36.47 17.12 -8.50
N ALA A 290 36.83 16.52 -9.64
CA ALA A 290 38.15 16.69 -10.25
C ALA A 290 38.44 18.15 -10.65
N TYR A 291 37.46 18.87 -11.22
CA TYR A 291 37.62 20.30 -11.53
C TYR A 291 37.88 21.14 -10.27
N ARG A 292 37.15 20.93 -9.18
CA ARG A 292 37.36 21.67 -7.93
C ARG A 292 38.73 21.46 -7.31
N LEU A 293 39.30 20.26 -7.45
CA LEU A 293 40.67 19.97 -7.01
C LEU A 293 41.71 20.70 -7.89
N GLN A 294 41.42 20.88 -9.19
CA GLN A 294 42.30 21.63 -10.10
C GLN A 294 42.21 23.14 -9.89
N GLU A 295 41.06 23.66 -9.48
CA GLU A 295 40.84 25.10 -9.25
C GLU A 295 41.37 25.60 -7.90
N GLY A 296 41.87 24.70 -7.04
CA GLY A 296 42.54 25.07 -5.79
C GLY A 296 41.64 25.83 -4.82
N ASP A 297 40.41 25.36 -4.60
CA ASP A 297 39.47 25.96 -3.65
C ASP A 297 40.11 26.06 -2.24
N PRO A 298 40.36 27.26 -1.71
CA PRO A 298 41.10 27.46 -0.46
C PRO A 298 40.31 27.12 0.82
N ASN A 299 39.09 26.57 0.69
CA ASN A 299 38.22 26.21 1.83
C ASN A 299 38.08 24.70 2.08
N LEU A 300 39.04 23.90 1.63
CA LEU A 300 39.26 22.51 2.07
C LEU A 300 40.41 22.43 3.08
#